data_AF-A0A9D2AMD7-F1
#
_entry.id   AF-A0A9D2AMD7-F1
#
_cell.length_a   1.000
_cell.length_b   1.000
_cell.length_c   1.000
_cell.angle_alpha   90.00
_cell.angle_beta   90.00
_cell.angle_gamma   90.00
#
_symmetry.space_group_name_H-M   'P 1'
#
loop_
_entity.id
_entity.type
_entity.pdbx_description
1 polymer ?
#
loop_
_entity_poly.entity_id
_entity_poly.type
_entity_poly.pdbx_seq_one_letter_code
_entity_poly.pdbx_strand_id
1 'polypeptide(L)'
;MNIKEAKTEIINTIRAYNKKDGQGCYTFPLVRQRPILLMGPPGIGKTAIMEQAARECGVGLVAYTITHHTRQSAIGLPHIETKVYQGKEVSVTEYTLSEIIASVYQCMEETGKKEGILFIDEINCVSETLAPTMLQF
;
A
#
# COMPACT_ATOMS: atom_id res chain seq x y z
N MET A 1 -8.38 -0.70 -22.20
CA MET A 1 -8.13 -1.49 -20.98
C MET A 1 -9.40 -1.55 -20.16
N ASN A 2 -9.97 -2.73 -19.95
CA ASN A 2 -11.12 -2.95 -19.05
C ASN A 2 -10.65 -3.40 -17.65
N ILE A 3 -11.57 -3.48 -16.69
CA ILE A 3 -11.23 -3.80 -15.29
C ILE A 3 -10.64 -5.21 -15.11
N LYS A 4 -11.01 -6.17 -15.99
CA LYS A 4 -10.43 -7.52 -15.98
C LYS A 4 -8.99 -7.51 -16.48
N GLU A 5 -8.73 -6.78 -17.56
CA GLU A 5 -7.38 -6.58 -18.09
C GLU A 5 -6.47 -5.88 -17.06
N ALA A 6 -6.99 -4.87 -16.36
CA ALA A 6 -6.26 -4.20 -15.28
C ALA A 6 -5.85 -5.17 -14.16
N LYS A 7 -6.74 -6.07 -13.75
CA LYS A 7 -6.42 -7.13 -12.78
C LYS A 7 -5.31 -8.06 -13.30
N THR A 8 -5.39 -8.49 -14.55
CA THR A 8 -4.36 -9.33 -15.18
C THR A 8 -3.00 -8.63 -15.19
N GLU A 9 -2.96 -7.34 -15.48
CA GLU A 9 -1.72 -6.56 -15.50
C GLU A 9 -1.09 -6.41 -14.10
N ILE A 10 -1.93 -6.20 -13.08
CA ILE A 10 -1.49 -6.19 -11.67
C ILE A 10 -0.87 -7.54 -11.29
N ILE A 11 -1.53 -8.65 -11.63
CA ILE A 11 -1.03 -10.01 -11.35
C ILE A 11 0.32 -10.26 -12.06
N ASN A 12 0.42 -9.89 -13.34
CA ASN A 12 1.65 -10.04 -14.10
C ASN A 12 2.79 -9.21 -13.48
N THR A 13 2.50 -7.99 -13.04
CA THR A 13 3.48 -7.12 -12.39
C THR A 13 3.96 -7.71 -11.07
N ILE A 14 3.06 -8.18 -10.21
CA ILE A 14 3.43 -8.81 -8.93
C ILE A 14 4.32 -10.02 -9.18
N ARG A 15 3.94 -10.88 -10.14
CA ARG A 15 4.74 -12.06 -10.49
C ARG A 15 6.12 -11.68 -11.01
N ALA A 16 6.22 -10.66 -11.87
CA ALA A 16 7.50 -10.19 -12.39
C ALA A 16 8.38 -9.60 -11.29
N TYR A 17 7.82 -8.74 -10.44
CA TYR A 17 8.54 -8.06 -9.36
C TYR A 17 8.99 -9.03 -8.25
N ASN A 18 8.19 -10.07 -7.96
CA ASN A 18 8.52 -11.06 -6.92
C ASN A 18 9.24 -12.30 -7.46
N LYS A 19 9.52 -12.39 -8.77
CA LYS A 19 10.21 -13.55 -9.34
C LYS A 19 11.63 -13.65 -8.79
N LYS A 20 11.94 -14.77 -8.16
CA LYS A 20 13.28 -15.10 -7.64
C LYS A 20 13.97 -16.16 -8.49
N ASP A 21 15.29 -16.12 -8.52
CA ASP A 21 16.12 -17.17 -9.12
C ASP A 21 16.30 -18.36 -8.17
N GLY A 22 17.09 -19.36 -8.60
CA GLY A 22 17.37 -20.55 -7.78
C GLY A 22 18.14 -20.28 -6.48
N GLN A 23 18.69 -19.07 -6.31
CA GLN A 23 19.40 -18.63 -5.10
C GLN A 23 18.50 -17.77 -4.19
N GLY A 24 17.24 -17.51 -4.60
CA GLY A 24 16.29 -16.69 -3.85
C GLY A 24 16.46 -15.18 -4.09
N CYS A 25 17.29 -14.75 -5.04
CA CYS A 25 17.48 -13.36 -5.39
C CYS A 25 16.40 -12.88 -6.37
N TYR A 26 15.87 -11.66 -6.19
CA TYR A 26 14.92 -11.08 -7.14
C TYR A 26 15.56 -10.94 -8.52
N THR A 27 14.92 -11.55 -9.51
CA THR A 27 15.35 -11.46 -10.92
C THR A 27 15.07 -10.08 -11.51
N PHE A 28 14.08 -9.37 -10.99
CA PHE A 28 13.82 -7.98 -11.31
C PHE A 28 14.37 -7.07 -10.19
N PRO A 29 15.28 -6.13 -10.49
CA PRO A 29 15.88 -5.28 -9.45
C PRO A 29 14.83 -4.45 -8.72
N LEU A 30 14.85 -4.47 -7.37
CA LEU A 30 13.95 -3.68 -6.52
C LEU A 30 13.96 -2.19 -6.89
N VAL A 31 15.14 -1.61 -7.15
CA VAL A 31 15.32 -0.19 -7.52
C VAL A 31 14.65 0.21 -8.84
N ARG A 32 14.28 -0.79 -9.67
CA ARG A 32 13.59 -0.57 -10.95
C ARG A 32 12.09 -0.82 -10.86
N GLN A 33 11.59 -1.34 -9.74
CA GLN A 33 10.15 -1.46 -9.53
C GLN A 33 9.55 -0.06 -9.47
N ARG A 34 8.37 0.10 -10.06
CA ARG A 34 7.63 1.35 -10.11
C ARG A 34 6.20 1.14 -9.62
N PRO A 35 5.63 2.11 -8.87
CA PRO A 35 4.23 2.09 -8.50
C PRO A 35 3.32 2.01 -9.73
N ILE A 36 2.18 1.33 -9.58
CA ILE A 36 1.12 1.30 -10.59
C ILE A 36 0.08 2.36 -10.24
N LEU A 37 -0.23 3.26 -11.18
CA LEU A 37 -1.35 4.19 -11.06
C LEU A 37 -2.61 3.56 -11.66
N LEU A 38 -3.64 3.35 -10.84
CA LEU A 38 -4.93 2.80 -11.27
C LEU A 38 -6.01 3.90 -11.28
N MET A 39 -6.34 4.41 -12.46
CA MET A 39 -7.37 5.45 -12.64
C MET A 39 -8.67 4.91 -13.24
N GLY A 40 -9.79 5.57 -12.94
CA GLY A 40 -11.09 5.32 -13.57
C GLY A 40 -12.25 5.89 -12.73
N PRO A 41 -13.51 5.69 -13.13
CA PRO A 41 -14.67 6.18 -12.38
C PRO A 41 -14.79 5.54 -10.98
N PRO A 42 -15.43 6.23 -10.01
CA PRO A 42 -15.75 5.65 -8.71
C PRO A 42 -16.71 4.47 -8.85
N GLY A 43 -16.62 3.50 -7.95
CA GLY A 43 -17.49 2.31 -7.96
C GLY A 43 -17.17 1.25 -9.02
N ILE A 44 -16.14 1.45 -9.87
CA ILE A 44 -15.74 0.47 -10.90
C ILE A 44 -15.07 -0.80 -10.34
N GLY A 45 -14.85 -0.87 -9.02
CA GLY A 45 -14.28 -2.04 -8.35
C GLY A 45 -12.75 -2.07 -8.30
N LYS A 46 -12.07 -0.92 -8.24
CA LYS A 46 -10.59 -0.84 -8.15
C LYS A 46 -10.04 -1.60 -6.93
N THR A 47 -10.60 -1.34 -5.76
CA THR A 47 -10.21 -2.01 -4.51
C THR A 47 -10.46 -3.52 -4.59
N ALA A 48 -11.61 -3.91 -5.15
CA ALA A 48 -11.98 -5.31 -5.32
C ALA A 48 -11.04 -6.08 -6.25
N ILE A 49 -10.52 -5.48 -7.33
CA ILE A 49 -9.53 -6.16 -8.17
C ILE A 49 -8.18 -6.28 -7.48
N MET A 50 -7.83 -5.35 -6.59
CA MET A 50 -6.58 -5.42 -5.83
C MET A 50 -6.60 -6.56 -4.81
N GLU A 51 -7.71 -6.72 -4.09
CA GLU A 51 -7.97 -7.87 -3.20
C GLU A 51 -7.89 -9.20 -3.95
N GLN A 52 -8.53 -9.28 -5.12
CA GLN A 52 -8.49 -10.49 -5.93
C GLN A 52 -7.08 -10.80 -6.42
N ALA A 53 -6.33 -9.80 -6.89
CA ALA A 53 -4.95 -9.98 -7.35
C ALA A 53 -4.03 -10.42 -6.21
N ALA A 54 -4.13 -9.80 -5.03
CA ALA A 54 -3.35 -10.18 -3.85
C ALA A 54 -3.63 -11.63 -3.43
N ARG A 55 -4.91 -12.02 -3.40
CA ARG A 55 -5.33 -13.41 -3.09
C ARG A 55 -4.79 -14.40 -4.11
N GLU A 56 -4.92 -14.11 -5.40
CA GLU A 56 -4.43 -14.99 -6.48
C GLU A 56 -2.91 -15.11 -6.54
N CYS A 57 -2.18 -14.07 -6.12
CA CYS A 57 -0.73 -14.10 -6.05
C CYS A 57 -0.19 -14.63 -4.70
N GLY A 58 -1.07 -14.85 -3.72
CA GLY A 58 -0.67 -15.29 -2.38
C GLY A 58 0.10 -14.25 -1.58
N VAL A 59 -0.04 -12.96 -1.90
CA VAL A 59 0.68 -11.84 -1.25
C VAL A 59 -0.20 -11.09 -0.24
N GLY A 60 0.41 -10.30 0.64
CA GLY A 60 -0.31 -9.44 1.58
C GLY A 60 -1.03 -8.29 0.87
N LEU A 61 -2.03 -7.70 1.50
CA LEU A 61 -2.68 -6.49 1.01
C LEU A 61 -2.94 -5.56 2.19
N VAL A 62 -2.42 -4.34 2.07
CA VAL A 62 -2.81 -3.21 2.91
C VAL A 62 -3.49 -2.19 2.01
N ALA A 63 -4.78 -1.95 2.24
CA ALA A 63 -5.53 -0.90 1.58
C ALA A 63 -5.67 0.29 2.54
N TYR A 64 -5.15 1.45 2.14
CA TYR A 64 -5.23 2.68 2.93
C TYR A 64 -5.88 3.77 2.08
N THR A 65 -6.99 4.34 2.54
CA THR A 65 -7.70 5.41 1.84
C THR A 65 -7.25 6.76 2.38
N ILE A 66 -6.69 7.61 1.51
CA ILE A 66 -6.37 8.99 1.88
C ILE A 66 -7.69 9.76 2.01
N THR A 67 -7.97 10.28 3.20
CA THR A 67 -9.14 11.13 3.42
C THR A 67 -8.76 12.59 3.29
N HIS A 68 -9.65 13.41 2.71
CA HIS A 68 -9.48 14.86 2.69
C HIS A 68 -9.39 15.39 4.13
N HIS A 69 -8.52 16.38 4.33
CA HIS A 69 -8.23 17.08 5.60
C HIS A 69 -9.45 17.66 6.35
N THR A 70 -10.67 17.50 5.85
CA THR A 70 -11.92 17.92 6.51
C THR A 70 -12.23 17.15 7.80
N ARG A 71 -11.49 16.09 8.16
CA ARG A 71 -11.56 15.50 9.52
C ARG A 71 -10.76 16.25 10.59
N GLN A 72 -9.90 17.21 10.22
CA GLN A 72 -9.15 18.03 11.18
C GLN A 72 -10.05 18.93 12.05
N SER A 73 -11.22 19.33 11.54
CA SER A 73 -12.14 20.23 12.24
C SER A 73 -13.17 19.52 13.12
N ALA A 74 -13.25 18.18 13.11
CA ALA A 74 -14.30 17.44 13.81
C ALA A 74 -13.81 16.52 14.95
N ILE A 75 -12.56 16.02 14.90
CA ILE A 75 -12.09 14.93 15.79
C ILE A 75 -11.02 15.39 16.82
N GLY A 76 -10.44 16.57 16.66
CA GLY A 76 -9.46 17.13 17.62
C GLY A 76 -8.00 16.98 17.17
N LEU A 77 -7.09 17.52 17.98
CA LEU A 77 -5.65 17.55 17.70
C LEU A 77 -5.08 16.13 17.59
N PRO A 78 -4.13 15.87 16.67
CA PRO A 78 -3.58 14.53 16.44
C PRO A 78 -2.94 13.95 17.71
N HIS A 79 -3.34 12.73 18.08
CA HIS A 79 -2.77 12.00 19.21
C HIS A 79 -1.54 11.21 18.76
N ILE A 80 -0.42 11.34 19.50
CA ILE A 80 0.82 10.59 19.27
C ILE A 80 0.82 9.36 20.18
N GLU A 81 0.81 8.16 19.61
CA GLU A 81 1.05 6.90 20.32
C GLU A 81 2.43 6.34 19.99
N THR A 82 3.00 5.53 20.90
CA THR A 82 4.25 4.80 20.63
C THR A 82 3.95 3.31 20.52
N LYS A 83 4.38 2.67 19.42
CA LYS A 83 4.19 1.23 19.17
C LYS A 83 5.51 0.55 18.83
N VAL A 84 5.62 -0.74 19.18
CA VAL A 84 6.81 -1.55 18.89
C VAL A 84 6.49 -2.50 17.75
N TYR A 85 7.19 -2.36 16.61
CA TYR A 85 7.08 -3.25 15.45
C TYR A 85 8.43 -3.88 15.17
N GLN A 86 8.49 -5.22 15.07
CA GLN A 86 9.76 -5.95 14.86
C GLN A 86 10.89 -5.54 15.82
N GLY A 87 10.54 -5.22 17.07
CA GLY A 87 11.50 -4.78 18.10
C GLY A 87 11.99 -3.33 17.96
N LYS A 88 11.38 -2.52 17.09
CA LYS A 88 11.65 -1.08 16.96
C LYS A 88 10.48 -0.26 17.48
N GLU A 89 10.75 0.68 18.37
CA GLU A 89 9.78 1.71 18.77
C GLU A 89 9.56 2.71 17.63
N VAL A 90 8.28 2.97 17.33
CA VAL A 90 7.82 3.90 16.31
C VAL A 90 6.72 4.77 16.92
N SER A 91 6.89 6.08 16.85
CA SER A 91 5.82 7.04 17.17
C SER A 91 4.83 7.09 16.01
N VAL A 92 3.61 6.69 16.29
CA VAL A 92 2.48 6.66 15.36
C VAL A 92 1.52 7.78 15.76
N THR A 93 1.37 8.77 14.89
CA THR A 93 0.30 9.77 14.98
C THR A 93 -0.84 9.37 14.07
N GLU A 94 -2.08 9.62 14.50
CA GLU A 94 -3.21 9.49 13.57
C GLU A 94 -2.94 10.31 12.29
N TYR A 95 -3.32 9.81 11.12
CA TYR A 95 -3.23 10.49 9.82
C TYR A 95 -1.81 10.66 9.24
N THR A 96 -0.83 9.84 9.65
CA THR A 96 0.56 9.96 9.20
C THR A 96 1.10 8.71 8.53
N LEU A 97 2.19 8.87 7.76
CA LEU A 97 2.95 7.78 7.14
C LEU A 97 3.28 6.64 8.12
N SER A 98 3.42 6.95 9.41
CA SER A 98 3.61 5.98 10.48
C SER A 98 2.46 4.96 10.59
N GLU A 99 1.21 5.36 10.34
CA GLU A 99 0.07 4.44 10.32
C GLU A 99 0.16 3.44 9.18
N ILE A 100 0.52 3.91 7.98
CA ILE A 100 0.68 3.04 6.81
C ILE A 100 1.76 1.99 7.10
N ILE A 101 2.89 2.42 7.66
CA ILE A 101 3.99 1.54 8.05
C ILE A 101 3.53 0.53 9.12
N ALA A 102 2.84 1.00 10.15
CA ALA A 102 2.27 0.16 11.19
C ALA A 102 1.32 -0.92 10.62
N SER A 103 0.41 -0.55 9.72
CA SER A 103 -0.51 -1.49 9.06
C SER A 103 0.21 -2.50 8.18
N VAL A 104 1.31 -2.11 7.53
CA VAL A 104 2.17 -3.05 6.78
C VAL A 104 2.78 -4.08 7.71
N TYR A 105 3.39 -3.66 8.82
CA TYR A 105 3.98 -4.61 9.78
C TYR A 105 2.93 -5.54 10.40
N GLN A 106 1.78 -4.99 10.79
CA GLN A 106 0.67 -5.78 11.31
C GLN A 106 0.19 -6.82 10.28
N CYS A 107 0.03 -6.43 9.01
CA CYS A 107 -0.34 -7.35 7.94
C CYS A 107 0.69 -8.47 7.76
N MET A 108 1.98 -8.16 7.86
CA MET A 108 3.04 -9.17 7.78
C MET A 108 2.97 -10.17 8.94
N GLU A 109 2.68 -9.71 10.15
CA GLU A 109 2.54 -10.56 11.35
C GLU A 109 1.29 -11.44 11.27
N GLU A 110 0.13 -10.86 10.93
CA GLU A 110 -1.15 -11.57 10.86
C GLU A 110 -1.20 -12.62 9.74
N THR A 111 -0.60 -12.31 8.59
CA THR A 111 -0.67 -13.18 7.42
C THR A 111 0.56 -14.07 7.23
N GLY A 112 1.66 -13.78 7.93
CA GLY A 112 2.97 -14.38 7.71
C GLY A 112 3.61 -14.04 6.36
N LYS A 113 3.00 -13.15 5.57
CA LYS A 113 3.46 -12.80 4.22
C LYS A 113 4.48 -11.67 4.30
N LYS A 114 5.65 -11.90 3.72
CA LYS A 114 6.76 -10.91 3.67
C LYS A 114 6.72 -10.02 2.43
N GLU A 115 5.84 -10.33 1.48
CA GLU A 115 5.64 -9.59 0.24
C GLU A 115 4.16 -9.25 0.11
N GLY A 116 3.85 -8.06 -0.39
CA GLY A 116 2.49 -7.55 -0.39
C GLY A 116 2.28 -6.36 -1.32
N ILE A 117 1.02 -5.97 -1.43
CA ILE A 117 0.58 -4.76 -2.11
C ILE A 117 0.23 -3.73 -1.05
N LEU A 118 0.83 -2.54 -1.14
CA LEU A 118 0.32 -1.34 -0.49
C LEU A 118 -0.55 -0.58 -1.51
N PHE A 119 -1.86 -0.61 -1.31
CA PHE A 119 -2.82 0.09 -2.16
C PHE A 119 -3.27 1.38 -1.47
N ILE A 120 -2.83 2.51 -2.01
CA ILE A 120 -3.21 3.83 -1.53
C ILE A 120 -4.37 4.32 -2.40
N ASP A 121 -5.58 4.31 -1.84
CA ASP A 121 -6.78 4.77 -2.51
C ASP A 121 -6.97 6.28 -2.29
N GLU A 122 -7.61 6.94 -3.25
CA GLU A 122 -7.86 8.38 -3.22
C GLU A 122 -6.59 9.24 -3.04
N ILE A 123 -5.47 8.86 -3.67
CA ILE A 123 -4.19 9.58 -3.57
C ILE A 123 -4.28 11.08 -3.95
N ASN A 124 -5.25 11.43 -4.80
CA ASN A 124 -5.61 12.82 -5.15
C ASN A 124 -6.06 13.66 -3.94
N CYS A 125 -6.43 13.04 -2.82
CA CYS A 125 -6.83 13.70 -1.59
C CYS A 125 -5.65 14.09 -0.69
N VAL A 126 -4.41 13.72 -1.07
CA VAL A 126 -3.20 14.06 -0.31
C VAL A 126 -3.01 15.58 -0.27
N SER A 127 -2.59 16.13 0.87
CA SER A 127 -2.22 17.56 0.91
C SER A 127 -0.93 17.81 0.14
N GLU A 128 -0.78 19.04 -0.34
CA GLU A 128 0.47 19.54 -0.93
C GLU A 128 1.69 19.33 -0.02
N THR A 129 1.51 19.32 1.29
CA THR A 129 2.58 19.08 2.28
C THR A 129 3.05 17.63 2.37
N LEU A 130 2.20 16.66 2.01
CA LEU A 130 2.48 15.22 2.09
C LEU A 130 2.86 14.62 0.73
N ALA A 131 2.50 15.30 -0.37
CA ALA A 131 2.82 14.86 -1.74
C ALA A 131 4.31 14.59 -1.98
N PRO A 132 5.26 15.44 -1.51
CA PRO A 132 6.69 15.21 -1.75
C PRO A 132 7.20 13.93 -1.09
N THR A 133 6.75 13.63 0.13
CA THR A 133 7.19 12.44 0.89
C THR A 133 6.60 11.17 0.30
N MET A 134 5.36 11.20 -0.22
CA MET A 134 4.74 10.05 -0.86
C MET A 134 5.35 9.71 -2.22
N LEU A 135 5.95 10.68 -2.91
CA LEU A 135 6.64 10.48 -4.20
C LEU A 135 8.08 9.95 -4.05
N GLN A 136 8.60 9.83 -2.84
CA GLN A 136 9.95 9.28 -2.58
C GLN A 136 9.99 7.75 -2.49
N PHE A 137 8.85 7.07 -2.61
CA PHE A 137 8.71 5.61 -2.56
C PHE A 137 8.70 4.95 -3.95
#